data_AF-A0A535TRL8-F1
#
_entry.id   AF-A0A535TRL8-F1
#
_cell.length_a   1.000
_cell.length_b   1.000
_cell.length_c   1.000
_cell.angle_alpha   90.00
_cell.angle_beta   90.00
_cell.angle_gamma   90.00
#
_symmetry.space_group_name_H-M   'P 1'
#
loop_
_entity.id
_entity.type
_entity.pdbx_description
1 polymer ?
#
loop_
_entity_poly.entity_id
_entity_poly.type
_entity_poly.pdbx_seq_one_letter_code
_entity_poly.pdbx_strand_id
1 'polypeptide(L)'
;MSEERLAVEIRDAFDQDHEPNQGLEDRVVAAIPWDEPRRRTLSRPRRAAAFAGALAAVMIAVLVTPTLLSHINIVFPGSSGQLNRPAYSLASVTADSLFVVQRDLMTPESILLQSRDGGRSWFARLRFVGVYDGMEMFGQEGYIWSIDLGGTNCGALDQSCRPQPATSALALYHTSDGGATWTGLPANGIPTGGVYFLDSLHGWIDSTSPEVGLGHEVLYATADGA
;
A
#
# COMPACT_ATOMS: atom_id res chain seq x y z
N MET A 1 23.92 13.48 -16.40
CA MET A 1 23.45 14.30 -15.27
C MET A 1 23.20 13.34 -14.12
N SER A 2 23.80 13.55 -12.94
CA SER A 2 23.69 12.59 -11.82
C SER A 2 22.34 12.75 -11.10
N GLU A 3 21.79 11.66 -10.56
CA GLU A 3 20.52 11.65 -9.80
C GLU A 3 20.51 12.66 -8.66
N GLU A 4 21.65 12.84 -7.97
CA GLU A 4 21.81 13.83 -6.91
C GLU A 4 21.59 15.26 -7.41
N ARG A 5 21.97 15.56 -8.65
CA ARG A 5 21.80 16.89 -9.23
C ARG A 5 20.34 17.16 -9.59
N LEU A 6 19.64 16.15 -10.10
CA LEU A 6 18.21 16.26 -10.42
C LEU A 6 17.36 16.42 -9.16
N ALA A 7 17.66 15.68 -8.10
CA ALA A 7 16.96 15.81 -6.82
C ALA A 7 17.13 17.21 -6.19
N VAL A 8 18.32 17.81 -6.33
CA VAL A 8 18.58 19.18 -5.88
C VAL A 8 17.83 20.20 -6.75
N GLU A 9 17.85 20.04 -8.08
CA GLU A 9 17.15 20.95 -8.99
C GLU A 9 15.62 20.90 -8.79
N ILE A 10 15.03 19.71 -8.55
CA ILE A 10 13.60 19.58 -8.24
C ILE A 10 13.25 20.25 -6.90
N ARG A 11 14.09 20.05 -5.88
CA ARG A 11 13.88 20.66 -4.56
C ARG A 11 13.97 22.19 -4.64
N ASP A 12 14.98 22.71 -5.31
CA ASP A 12 15.19 24.15 -5.46
C ASP A 12 14.06 24.80 -6.27
N ALA A 13 13.53 24.11 -7.29
CA ALA A 13 12.36 24.57 -8.05
C ALA A 13 11.08 24.58 -7.20
N PHE A 14 10.89 23.56 -6.36
CA PHE A 14 9.75 23.50 -5.44
C PHE A 14 9.81 24.62 -4.39
N ASP A 15 10.99 24.85 -3.79
CA ASP A 15 11.24 25.88 -2.79
C ASP A 15 11.17 27.31 -3.38
N GLN A 16 11.37 27.49 -4.69
CA GLN A 16 11.20 28.77 -5.38
C GLN A 16 9.74 29.20 -5.54
N ASP A 17 8.84 28.24 -5.82
CA ASP A 17 7.43 28.53 -6.11
C ASP A 17 6.50 28.33 -4.90
N HIS A 18 6.92 27.56 -3.90
CA HIS A 18 6.12 27.27 -2.72
C HIS A 18 6.84 27.73 -1.45
N GLU A 19 6.42 28.88 -0.91
CA GLU A 19 6.83 29.23 0.44
C GLU A 19 6.17 28.26 1.44
N PRO A 20 6.96 27.50 2.23
CA PRO A 20 6.41 26.61 3.25
C PRO A 20 5.58 27.44 4.22
N ASN A 21 4.35 27.02 4.46
CA ASN A 21 3.48 27.68 5.43
C ASN A 21 4.08 27.50 6.84
N GLN A 22 4.71 28.57 7.35
CA GLN A 22 5.44 28.53 8.61
C GLN A 22 4.54 28.01 9.75
N GLY A 23 5.00 26.98 10.44
CA GLY A 23 4.25 26.34 11.54
C GLY A 23 3.17 25.34 11.09
N LEU A 24 3.07 25.01 9.80
CA LEU A 24 2.21 23.90 9.34
C LEU A 24 2.64 22.57 9.96
N GLU A 25 3.94 22.33 10.06
CA GLU A 25 4.50 21.14 10.72
C GLU A 25 4.04 21.05 12.19
N ASP A 26 4.14 22.15 12.94
CA ASP A 26 3.74 22.20 14.35
C ASP A 26 2.23 21.96 14.51
N ARG A 27 1.42 22.52 13.61
CA ARG A 27 -0.03 22.32 13.59
C ARG A 27 -0.41 20.88 13.25
N VAL A 28 0.28 20.25 12.31
CA VAL A 28 0.06 18.85 11.94
C VAL A 28 0.46 17.95 13.10
N VAL A 29 1.63 18.17 13.70
CA VAL A 29 2.13 17.38 14.84
C VAL A 29 1.23 17.52 16.07
N ALA A 30 0.72 18.73 16.34
CA ALA A 30 -0.19 18.99 17.45
C ALA A 30 -1.62 18.44 17.23
N ALA A 31 -2.03 18.25 15.98
CA ALA A 31 -3.34 17.68 15.64
C ALA A 31 -3.38 16.14 15.75
N ILE A 32 -2.23 15.49 15.83
CA ILE A 32 -2.14 14.04 16.05
C ILE A 32 -2.37 13.77 17.54
N PRO A 33 -3.43 13.03 17.93
CA PRO A 33 -3.67 12.68 19.32
C PRO A 33 -2.64 11.62 19.75
N TRP A 34 -1.53 12.08 20.33
CA TRP A 34 -0.57 11.21 21.00
C TRP A 34 -1.15 10.78 22.35
N ASP A 35 -1.56 9.51 22.45
CA ASP A 35 -1.80 8.91 23.77
C ASP A 35 -0.44 8.73 24.46
N GLU A 36 -0.10 9.63 25.40
CA GLU A 36 1.07 9.44 26.25
C GLU A 36 0.90 8.15 27.08
N PRO A 37 1.82 7.19 27.00
CA PRO A 37 1.78 6.02 27.87
C PRO A 37 1.94 6.49 29.32
N ARG A 38 0.93 6.21 30.15
CA ARG A 38 0.88 6.61 31.57
C ARG A 38 2.22 6.30 32.26
N ARG A 39 2.92 7.35 32.71
CA ARG A 39 4.13 7.22 33.52
C ARG A 39 3.79 6.50 34.82
N ARG A 40 4.17 5.23 34.94
CA ARG A 40 4.26 4.54 36.23
C ARG A 40 5.40 5.18 37.02
N THR A 41 5.06 5.90 38.09
CA THR A 41 6.01 6.34 39.11
C THR A 41 6.63 5.12 39.80
N LEU A 42 7.85 4.77 39.41
CA LEU A 42 8.67 3.80 40.13
C LEU A 42 9.38 4.51 41.30
N SER A 43 9.04 4.09 42.51
CA SER A 43 9.75 4.46 43.73
C SER A 43 11.14 3.82 43.72
N ARG A 44 12.19 4.62 43.96
CA ARG A 44 13.58 4.16 44.02
C ARG A 44 13.84 3.34 45.29
N PRO A 45 14.66 2.28 45.21
CA PRO A 45 15.58 1.96 46.29
C PRO A 45 17.04 2.09 45.85
N ARG A 46 17.82 2.60 46.80
CA ARG A 46 19.26 2.85 46.77
C ARG A 46 20.02 1.52 46.72
N ARG A 47 20.99 1.40 45.79
CA ARG A 47 22.40 0.99 46.01
C ARG A 47 23.02 0.51 44.69
N ALA A 48 23.84 1.39 44.11
CA ALA A 48 24.73 1.12 43.01
C ALA A 48 25.89 0.22 43.48
N ALA A 49 26.02 -0.98 42.91
CA ALA A 49 27.27 -1.78 42.92
C ALA A 49 27.25 -3.00 41.97
N ALA A 50 26.13 -3.33 41.31
CA ALA A 50 26.04 -4.54 40.45
C ALA A 50 26.20 -4.29 38.94
N PHE A 51 26.63 -3.09 38.51
CA PHE A 51 26.54 -2.68 37.10
C PHE A 51 27.71 -3.08 36.19
N ALA A 52 28.85 -3.52 36.73
CA ALA A 52 30.01 -3.87 35.89
C ALA A 52 29.92 -5.28 35.28
N GLY A 53 29.31 -6.24 35.98
CA GLY A 53 29.17 -7.62 35.47
C GLY A 53 28.06 -7.78 34.41
N ALA A 54 27.03 -6.93 34.45
CA ALA A 54 25.90 -7.01 33.53
C ALA A 54 26.28 -6.63 32.08
N LEU A 55 27.22 -5.70 31.89
CA LEU A 55 27.60 -5.22 30.56
C LEU A 55 28.36 -6.29 29.73
N ALA A 56 29.16 -7.14 30.38
CA ALA A 56 29.84 -8.25 29.70
C ALA A 56 28.86 -9.37 29.28
N ALA A 57 27.83 -9.63 30.09
CA ALA A 57 26.77 -10.58 29.74
C ALA A 57 25.88 -10.08 28.59
N VAL A 58 25.61 -8.76 28.53
CA VAL A 58 24.85 -8.13 27.44
C VAL A 58 25.62 -8.23 26.11
N MET A 59 26.94 -8.04 26.10
CA MET A 59 27.74 -8.18 24.87
C MET A 59 27.80 -9.62 24.35
N ILE A 60 27.86 -10.62 25.23
CA ILE A 60 27.80 -12.04 24.84
C ILE A 60 26.39 -12.41 24.36
N ALA A 61 25.33 -11.85 24.96
CA ALA A 61 23.94 -12.04 24.50
C ALA A 61 23.66 -11.38 23.13
N VAL A 62 24.30 -10.25 22.82
CA VAL A 62 24.18 -9.54 21.52
C VAL A 62 24.93 -10.26 20.39
N LEU A 63 25.98 -11.04 20.69
CA LEU A 63 26.73 -11.80 19.67
C LEU A 63 26.19 -13.22 19.43
N VAL A 64 25.43 -13.80 20.37
CA VAL A 64 24.82 -15.14 20.23
C VAL A 64 23.36 -15.08 19.74
N THR A 65 22.77 -13.89 19.64
CA THR A 65 21.37 -13.71 19.20
C THR A 65 21.09 -14.00 17.71
N PRO A 66 22.02 -13.84 16.74
CA PRO A 66 21.70 -14.15 15.35
C PRO A 66 21.45 -15.65 15.11
N THR A 67 22.05 -16.52 15.92
CA THR A 67 21.90 -17.98 15.79
C THR A 67 20.76 -18.56 16.62
N LEU A 68 20.23 -17.81 17.60
CA LEU A 68 19.01 -18.19 18.34
C LEU A 68 17.74 -17.65 17.68
N LEU A 69 17.82 -16.57 16.87
CA LEU A 69 16.68 -16.00 16.14
C LEU A 69 16.07 -16.98 15.12
N SER A 70 16.82 -17.97 14.63
CA SER A 70 16.28 -19.05 13.80
C SER A 70 15.41 -20.07 14.58
N HIS A 71 15.45 -20.05 15.91
CA HIS A 71 14.63 -20.90 16.79
C HIS A 71 13.50 -20.15 17.50
N ILE A 72 13.50 -18.81 17.48
CA ILE A 72 12.39 -18.01 17.99
C ILE A 72 11.40 -17.88 16.83
N ASN A 73 10.30 -18.62 16.94
CA ASN A 73 9.18 -18.59 16.00
C ASN A 73 8.47 -17.22 16.10
N ILE A 74 9.14 -16.16 15.66
CA ILE A 74 8.60 -14.79 15.60
C ILE A 74 7.60 -14.78 14.48
N VAL A 75 6.37 -15.06 14.87
CA VAL A 75 5.18 -14.89 14.06
C VAL A 75 4.80 -13.41 14.16
N PHE A 76 5.11 -12.62 13.13
CA PHE A 76 4.31 -11.43 12.81
C PHE A 76 2.83 -11.84 12.76
N PRO A 77 1.88 -11.05 13.29
CA PRO A 77 0.46 -11.26 13.02
C PRO A 77 0.24 -11.32 11.49
N GLY A 78 -0.04 -12.51 10.96
CA GLY A 78 -0.10 -12.79 9.50
C GLY A 78 1.01 -13.69 8.94
N SER A 79 2.12 -13.91 9.65
CA SER A 79 3.23 -14.80 9.22
C SER A 79 3.15 -16.22 9.75
N SER A 80 2.22 -16.53 10.65
CA SER A 80 1.88 -17.91 10.99
C SER A 80 0.96 -18.47 9.91
N GLY A 81 1.56 -19.01 8.84
CA GLY A 81 1.24 -20.33 8.28
C GLY A 81 -0.22 -20.77 8.08
N GLN A 82 -1.20 -19.88 8.05
CA GLN A 82 -2.48 -20.16 7.41
C GLN A 82 -2.50 -19.39 6.09
N LEU A 83 -1.90 -20.00 5.06
CA LEU A 83 -2.06 -19.63 3.64
C LEU A 83 -3.54 -19.48 3.21
N ASN A 84 -4.47 -19.92 4.06
CA ASN A 84 -5.92 -19.88 3.84
C ASN A 84 -6.64 -18.64 4.38
N ARG A 85 -5.94 -17.64 4.94
CA ARG A 85 -6.59 -16.39 5.36
C ARG A 85 -6.42 -15.32 4.29
N PRO A 86 -7.50 -14.71 3.80
CA PRO A 86 -7.39 -13.61 2.86
C PRO A 86 -6.73 -12.40 3.55
N ALA A 87 -5.91 -11.68 2.79
CA ALA A 87 -5.39 -10.38 3.18
C ALA A 87 -6.43 -9.30 2.86
N TYR A 88 -6.41 -8.21 3.63
CA TYR A 88 -7.32 -7.09 3.43
C TYR A 88 -6.53 -5.78 3.31
N SER A 89 -6.92 -4.93 2.38
CA SER A 89 -6.43 -3.55 2.25
C SER A 89 -7.61 -2.59 2.31
N LEU A 90 -7.45 -1.48 3.03
CA LEU A 90 -8.41 -0.37 2.91
C LEU A 90 -8.22 0.26 1.54
N ALA A 91 -9.32 0.39 0.77
CA ALA A 91 -9.26 0.91 -0.59
C ALA A 91 -9.64 2.40 -0.64
N SER A 92 -10.85 2.72 -0.19
CA SER A 92 -11.34 4.11 -0.16
C SER A 92 -12.42 4.29 0.91
N VAL A 93 -12.58 5.53 1.36
CA VAL A 93 -13.62 5.94 2.31
C VAL A 93 -14.29 7.19 1.77
N THR A 94 -15.60 7.12 1.60
CA THR A 94 -16.45 8.27 1.25
C THR A 94 -17.39 8.58 2.42
N ALA A 95 -18.16 9.65 2.31
CA ALA A 95 -19.16 9.99 3.33
C ALA A 95 -20.18 8.85 3.57
N ASP A 96 -20.49 8.08 2.53
CA ASP A 96 -21.58 7.10 2.54
C ASP A 96 -21.08 5.64 2.39
N SER A 97 -19.77 5.42 2.21
CA SER A 97 -19.24 4.08 1.93
C SER A 97 -17.82 3.85 2.42
N LEU A 98 -17.56 2.61 2.82
CA LEU A 98 -16.22 2.07 3.05
C LEU A 98 -15.94 1.00 2.00
N PHE A 99 -14.77 1.06 1.39
CA PHE A 99 -14.30 0.08 0.42
C PHE A 99 -13.06 -0.63 0.94
N VAL A 100 -13.07 -1.96 0.88
CA VAL A 100 -11.95 -2.82 1.28
C VAL A 100 -11.69 -3.82 0.18
N VAL A 101 -10.43 -4.00 -0.18
CA VAL A 101 -10.02 -5.09 -1.08
C VAL A 101 -9.63 -6.29 -0.25
N GLN A 102 -10.29 -7.41 -0.52
CA GLN A 102 -9.92 -8.73 -0.02
C GLN A 102 -9.10 -9.45 -1.09
N ARG A 103 -7.89 -9.88 -0.74
CA ARG A 103 -7.01 -10.66 -1.62
C ARG A 103 -6.88 -12.09 -1.09
N ASP A 104 -7.13 -13.06 -1.96
CA ASP A 104 -6.74 -14.44 -1.69
C ASP A 104 -5.24 -14.59 -1.98
N LEU A 105 -4.50 -15.25 -1.09
CA LEU A 105 -3.06 -15.46 -1.25
C LEU A 105 -2.74 -16.71 -2.08
N MET A 106 -3.74 -17.56 -2.34
CA MET A 106 -3.61 -18.79 -3.12
C MET A 106 -4.09 -18.64 -4.57
N THR A 107 -4.85 -17.59 -4.85
CA THR A 107 -5.37 -17.29 -6.20
C THR A 107 -4.96 -15.88 -6.60
N PRO A 108 -4.89 -15.58 -7.90
CA PRO A 108 -4.61 -14.21 -8.37
C PRO A 108 -5.84 -13.29 -8.25
N GLU A 109 -6.95 -13.78 -7.68
CA GLU A 109 -8.20 -13.03 -7.56
C GLU A 109 -8.22 -12.13 -6.32
N SER A 110 -8.71 -10.92 -6.54
CA SER A 110 -9.07 -9.95 -5.50
C SER A 110 -10.56 -9.62 -5.61
N ILE A 111 -11.15 -9.24 -4.48
CA ILE A 111 -12.56 -8.87 -4.36
C ILE A 111 -12.64 -7.48 -3.73
N LEU A 112 -13.29 -6.55 -4.40
CA LEU A 112 -13.70 -5.28 -3.79
C LEU A 112 -14.98 -5.51 -2.98
N LEU A 113 -14.90 -5.21 -1.68
CA LEU A 113 -16.01 -5.20 -0.74
C LEU A 113 -16.44 -3.76 -0.46
N GLN A 114 -17.75 -3.53 -0.35
CA GLN A 114 -18.31 -2.24 0.05
C GLN A 114 -19.22 -2.41 1.26
N SER A 115 -19.09 -1.49 2.21
CA SER A 115 -20.03 -1.28 3.30
C SER A 115 -20.67 0.10 3.17
N ARG A 116 -21.97 0.21 3.48
CA ARG A 116 -22.73 1.48 3.54
C ARG A 116 -23.27 1.78 4.95
N ASP A 117 -22.89 0.98 5.94
CA ASP A 117 -23.38 1.05 7.31
C ASP A 117 -22.24 1.17 8.34
N GLY A 118 -21.11 1.75 7.91
CA GLY A 118 -19.94 1.96 8.76
C GLY A 118 -19.17 0.67 9.07
N GLY A 119 -19.22 -0.31 8.17
CA GLY A 119 -18.47 -1.57 8.28
C GLY A 119 -19.20 -2.68 9.02
N ARG A 120 -20.50 -2.53 9.33
CA ARG A 120 -21.31 -3.56 10.02
C ARG A 120 -21.70 -4.69 9.06
N SER A 121 -21.95 -4.38 7.80
CA SER A 121 -22.18 -5.34 6.73
C SER A 121 -21.36 -4.99 5.48
N TRP A 122 -20.99 -6.03 4.72
CA TRP A 122 -20.11 -5.94 3.56
C TRP A 122 -20.67 -6.73 2.38
N PHE A 123 -20.61 -6.14 1.18
CA PHE A 123 -21.08 -6.74 -0.06
C PHE A 123 -19.95 -6.77 -1.09
N ALA A 124 -19.77 -7.90 -1.78
CA ALA A 124 -18.85 -7.99 -2.91
C ALA A 124 -19.39 -7.18 -4.11
N ARG A 125 -18.55 -6.30 -4.66
CA ARG A 125 -18.91 -5.38 -5.75
C ARG A 125 -18.17 -5.65 -7.05
N LEU A 126 -16.90 -6.04 -6.97
CA LEU A 126 -16.07 -6.32 -8.12
C LEU A 126 -15.11 -7.47 -7.81
N ARG A 127 -14.91 -8.37 -8.76
CA ARG A 127 -13.81 -9.34 -8.77
C ARG A 127 -12.84 -8.93 -9.85
N PHE A 128 -11.56 -8.86 -9.51
CA PHE A 128 -10.52 -8.47 -10.44
C PHE A 128 -9.24 -9.26 -10.18
N VAL A 129 -8.37 -9.29 -11.17
CA VAL A 129 -7.10 -10.01 -11.12
C VAL A 129 -5.96 -9.00 -10.98
N GLY A 130 -4.86 -9.46 -10.39
CA GLY A 130 -3.66 -8.65 -10.20
C GLY A 130 -3.57 -8.06 -8.81
N VAL A 131 -2.52 -7.27 -8.60
CA VAL A 131 -2.28 -6.60 -7.33
C VAL A 131 -3.07 -5.30 -7.32
N TYR A 132 -3.93 -5.15 -6.31
CA TYR A 132 -4.58 -3.88 -6.05
C TYR A 132 -3.54 -2.79 -5.83
N ASP A 133 -3.64 -1.72 -6.62
CA ASP A 133 -2.67 -0.63 -6.63
C ASP A 133 -3.32 0.67 -6.12
N GLY A 134 -4.53 1.00 -6.59
CA GLY A 134 -5.24 2.17 -6.09
C GLY A 134 -6.72 2.24 -6.44
N MET A 135 -7.43 3.12 -5.74
CA MET A 135 -8.85 3.41 -5.93
C MET A 135 -9.15 4.86 -5.53
N GLU A 136 -9.92 5.56 -6.35
CA GLU A 136 -10.36 6.93 -6.11
C GLU A 136 -11.86 7.08 -6.37
N MET A 137 -12.54 7.90 -5.56
CA MET A 137 -13.97 8.13 -5.63
C MET A 137 -14.28 9.63 -5.67
N PHE A 138 -15.17 10.03 -6.56
CA PHE A 138 -15.61 11.40 -6.79
C PHE A 138 -17.15 11.46 -6.72
N GLY A 139 -17.68 11.41 -5.51
CA GLY A 139 -19.13 11.30 -5.29
C GLY A 139 -19.65 9.91 -5.68
N GLN A 140 -20.43 9.84 -6.76
CA GLN A 140 -20.92 8.57 -7.33
C GLN A 140 -19.98 8.00 -8.39
N GLU A 141 -19.10 8.82 -8.96
CA GLU A 141 -18.10 8.37 -9.92
C GLU A 141 -16.88 7.79 -9.19
N GLY A 142 -16.16 6.87 -9.81
CA GLY A 142 -14.93 6.37 -9.21
C GLY A 142 -14.19 5.34 -10.05
N TYR A 143 -12.92 5.17 -9.72
CA TYR A 143 -11.98 4.31 -10.42
C TYR A 143 -11.29 3.36 -9.45
N ILE A 144 -11.03 2.15 -9.90
CA ILE A 144 -10.15 1.19 -9.23
C ILE A 144 -9.23 0.56 -10.27
N TRP A 145 -7.96 0.39 -9.92
CA TRP A 145 -6.99 -0.22 -10.79
C TRP A 145 -6.12 -1.26 -10.10
N SER A 146 -5.67 -2.22 -10.90
CA SER A 146 -4.72 -3.25 -10.51
C SER A 146 -3.62 -3.43 -11.54
N ILE A 147 -2.47 -3.89 -11.08
CA ILE A 147 -1.31 -4.19 -11.92
C ILE A 147 -1.07 -5.70 -11.88
N ASP A 148 -0.92 -6.30 -13.06
CA ASP A 148 -0.50 -7.69 -13.17
C ASP A 148 1.01 -7.83 -12.92
N LEU A 149 1.38 -7.96 -11.65
CA LEU A 149 2.74 -8.28 -11.20
C LEU A 149 3.06 -9.79 -11.32
N GLY A 150 2.26 -10.54 -12.09
CA GLY A 150 2.31 -11.98 -12.12
C GLY A 150 1.83 -12.55 -10.79
N GLY A 151 2.09 -13.83 -10.58
CA GLY A 151 1.72 -14.46 -9.33
C GLY A 151 1.87 -15.96 -9.37
N THR A 152 1.34 -16.60 -8.34
CA THR A 152 1.33 -18.04 -8.23
C THR A 152 -0.12 -18.49 -8.22
N ASN A 153 -0.53 -19.18 -9.26
CA ASN A 153 -1.86 -19.79 -9.30
C ASN A 153 -1.76 -21.19 -8.70
N CYS A 154 -2.39 -21.41 -7.55
CA CYS A 154 -2.38 -22.71 -6.90
C CYS A 154 -3.72 -23.44 -7.14
N GLY A 155 -3.64 -24.65 -7.71
CA GLY A 155 -4.81 -25.48 -7.95
C GLY A 155 -5.49 -25.87 -6.64
N ALA A 156 -6.80 -25.60 -6.53
CA ALA A 156 -7.59 -25.88 -5.32
C ALA A 156 -7.64 -27.37 -4.93
N LEU A 157 -7.34 -28.28 -5.87
CA LEU A 157 -7.49 -29.73 -5.70
C LEU A 157 -6.16 -30.49 -5.50
N ASP A 158 -5.05 -29.98 -6.02
CA ASP A 158 -3.75 -30.66 -5.98
C ASP A 158 -2.63 -29.86 -5.31
N GLN A 159 -2.94 -28.64 -4.84
CA GLN A 159 -1.97 -27.68 -4.28
C GLN A 159 -0.78 -27.43 -5.21
N SER A 160 -0.90 -27.74 -6.50
CA SER A 160 0.15 -27.46 -7.47
C SER A 160 0.10 -25.96 -7.77
N CYS A 161 1.21 -25.30 -7.48
CA CYS A 161 1.37 -23.88 -7.64
C CYS A 161 2.15 -23.62 -8.93
N ARG A 162 1.52 -22.94 -9.90
CA ARG A 162 2.15 -22.57 -11.16
C ARG A 162 2.50 -21.08 -11.14
N PRO A 163 3.79 -20.72 -11.24
CA PRO A 163 4.16 -19.32 -11.38
C PRO A 163 3.70 -18.81 -12.75
N GLN A 164 3.19 -17.58 -12.75
CA GLN A 164 2.72 -16.86 -13.93
C GLN A 164 3.60 -15.60 -14.09
N PRO A 165 4.17 -15.38 -15.29
CA PRO A 165 5.05 -14.25 -15.52
C PRO A 165 4.27 -12.93 -15.38
N ALA A 166 4.94 -11.92 -14.81
CA ALA A 166 4.39 -10.58 -14.73
C ALA A 166 4.27 -9.97 -16.13
N THR A 167 3.10 -9.42 -16.45
CA THR A 167 2.89 -8.66 -17.69
C THR A 167 2.97 -7.15 -17.46
N SER A 168 2.88 -6.71 -16.20
CA SER A 168 2.71 -5.30 -15.81
C SER A 168 1.50 -4.64 -16.47
N ALA A 169 0.54 -5.43 -16.95
CA ALA A 169 -0.67 -4.92 -17.56
C ALA A 169 -1.55 -4.26 -16.49
N LEU A 170 -2.01 -3.05 -16.80
CA LEU A 170 -3.03 -2.35 -16.03
C LEU A 170 -4.42 -2.96 -16.30
N ALA A 171 -5.20 -3.16 -15.25
CA ALA A 171 -6.65 -3.29 -15.35
C ALA A 171 -7.30 -2.10 -14.66
N LEU A 172 -8.24 -1.44 -15.33
CA LEU A 172 -8.94 -0.26 -14.84
C LEU A 172 -10.45 -0.50 -14.89
N TYR A 173 -11.15 -0.10 -13.84
CA TYR A 173 -12.61 -0.21 -13.74
C TYR A 173 -13.20 1.11 -13.28
N HIS A 174 -14.40 1.41 -13.78
CA HIS A 174 -15.14 2.62 -13.49
C HIS A 174 -16.52 2.31 -12.89
N THR A 175 -16.97 3.15 -11.98
CA THR A 175 -18.34 3.15 -11.43
C THR A 175 -18.94 4.55 -11.57
N SER A 176 -20.25 4.62 -11.81
CA SER A 176 -21.03 5.86 -11.81
C SER A 176 -22.20 5.83 -10.81
N ASP A 177 -22.26 4.80 -9.97
CA ASP A 177 -23.33 4.56 -8.99
C ASP A 177 -22.81 4.39 -7.55
N GLY A 178 -21.66 5.00 -7.27
CA GLY A 178 -21.02 4.99 -5.96
C GLY A 178 -20.50 3.61 -5.59
N GLY A 179 -20.02 2.86 -6.58
CA GLY A 179 -19.41 1.55 -6.42
C GLY A 179 -20.40 0.40 -6.23
N ALA A 180 -21.69 0.59 -6.56
CA ALA A 180 -22.67 -0.49 -6.54
C ALA A 180 -22.45 -1.46 -7.73
N THR A 181 -22.06 -0.92 -8.89
CA THR A 181 -21.63 -1.66 -10.08
C THR A 181 -20.35 -1.06 -10.66
N TRP A 182 -19.56 -1.91 -11.34
CA TRP A 182 -18.25 -1.57 -11.90
C TRP A 182 -18.13 -2.10 -13.32
N THR A 183 -17.66 -1.25 -14.24
CA THR A 183 -17.44 -1.59 -15.65
C THR A 183 -15.94 -1.56 -15.95
N GLY A 184 -15.41 -2.62 -16.56
CA GLY A 184 -14.03 -2.65 -17.01
C GLY A 184 -13.80 -1.71 -18.17
N LEU A 185 -12.78 -0.87 -18.07
CA LEU A 185 -12.32 -0.02 -19.16
C LEU A 185 -11.28 -0.78 -20.01
N PRO A 186 -11.26 -0.57 -21.33
CA PRO A 186 -10.29 -1.21 -22.20
C PRO A 186 -8.86 -0.77 -21.82
N ALA A 187 -8.10 -1.70 -21.25
CA ALA A 187 -6.68 -1.49 -21.02
C ALA A 187 -5.90 -1.69 -22.32
N ASN A 188 -5.31 -0.63 -22.87
CA ASN A 188 -4.59 -0.68 -24.14
C ASN A 188 -3.22 -1.41 -24.06
N GLY A 189 -2.99 -2.24 -23.04
CA GLY A 189 -1.72 -2.93 -22.81
C GLY A 189 -0.57 -2.00 -22.46
N ILE A 190 -0.86 -0.81 -21.90
CA ILE A 190 0.15 0.15 -21.45
C ILE A 190 0.80 -0.42 -20.17
N PRO A 191 2.11 -0.73 -20.18
CA PRO A 191 2.83 -1.06 -18.96
C PRO A 191 2.90 0.21 -18.11
N THR A 192 2.23 0.21 -16.95
CA THR A 192 2.09 1.40 -16.11
C THR A 192 3.08 1.39 -14.95
N GLY A 193 3.60 2.58 -14.59
CA GLY A 193 4.29 2.83 -13.33
C GLY A 193 3.37 3.38 -12.23
N GLY A 194 2.21 3.92 -12.61
CA GLY A 194 1.27 4.59 -11.73
C GLY A 194 0.02 5.14 -12.45
N VAL A 195 -1.01 5.41 -11.66
CA VAL A 195 -2.29 5.96 -12.12
C VAL A 195 -2.76 6.99 -11.09
N TYR A 196 -3.31 8.10 -11.57
CA TYR A 196 -3.87 9.16 -10.73
C TYR A 196 -5.07 9.82 -11.42
N PHE A 197 -6.16 10.07 -10.69
CA PHE A 197 -7.28 10.88 -11.15
C PHE A 197 -7.43 12.13 -10.29
N LEU A 198 -7.59 13.28 -10.94
CA LEU A 198 -7.93 14.53 -10.26
C LEU A 198 -9.43 14.60 -9.97
N ASP A 199 -10.23 14.15 -10.93
CA ASP A 199 -11.69 14.08 -10.84
C ASP A 199 -12.23 12.94 -11.72
N SER A 200 -13.55 12.88 -11.88
CA SER A 200 -14.22 11.84 -12.65
C SER A 200 -13.97 11.88 -14.16
N LEU A 201 -13.24 12.87 -14.67
CA LEU A 201 -12.99 13.10 -16.10
C LEU A 201 -11.50 13.20 -16.41
N HIS A 202 -10.71 13.75 -15.48
CA HIS A 202 -9.31 14.06 -15.69
C HIS A 202 -8.40 13.14 -14.87
N GLY A 203 -7.50 12.43 -15.58
CA GLY A 203 -6.53 11.53 -14.96
C GLY A 203 -5.29 11.31 -15.82
N TRP A 204 -4.27 10.71 -15.23
CA TRP A 204 -2.97 10.46 -15.83
C TRP A 204 -2.46 9.05 -15.54
N ILE A 205 -1.70 8.51 -16.49
CA ILE A 205 -1.01 7.23 -16.38
C ILE A 205 0.41 7.43 -16.88
N ASP A 206 1.41 7.13 -16.06
CA ASP A 206 2.80 7.04 -16.51
C ASP A 206 3.09 5.62 -16.99
N SER A 207 3.67 5.49 -18.18
CA SER A 207 4.10 4.18 -18.67
C SER A 207 5.57 3.93 -18.38
N THR A 208 5.89 2.81 -17.74
CA THR A 208 7.27 2.34 -17.60
C THR A 208 7.70 1.65 -18.90
N SER A 209 8.71 2.19 -19.57
CA SER A 209 9.32 1.49 -20.72
C SER A 209 10.20 0.35 -20.20
N PRO A 210 9.99 -0.91 -20.65
CA PRO A 210 10.88 -2.01 -20.31
C PRO A 210 12.24 -1.94 -21.04
N GLU A 211 12.48 -0.94 -21.90
CA GLU A 211 13.77 -0.77 -22.56
C GLU A 211 14.77 -0.07 -21.64
N VAL A 212 15.78 -0.83 -21.24
CA VAL A 212 16.93 -0.46 -20.42
C VAL A 212 17.60 0.82 -20.96
N GLY A 213 17.30 1.96 -20.34
CA GLY A 213 18.04 3.22 -20.51
C GLY A 213 17.16 4.41 -20.89
N LEU A 214 16.84 5.28 -19.90
CA LEU A 214 16.24 6.62 -20.02
C LEU A 214 15.33 6.83 -21.25
N GLY A 215 14.53 5.83 -21.59
CA GLY A 215 13.61 5.86 -22.71
C GLY A 215 12.34 6.54 -22.25
N HIS A 216 12.01 7.66 -22.91
CA HIS A 216 10.84 8.52 -22.70
C HIS A 216 9.72 7.85 -21.88
N GLU A 217 9.61 8.19 -20.60
CA GLU A 217 8.39 7.96 -19.83
C GLU A 217 7.26 8.68 -20.56
N VAL A 218 6.26 7.93 -21.01
CA VAL A 218 5.09 8.51 -21.68
C VAL A 218 4.04 8.73 -20.62
N LEU A 219 3.66 9.99 -20.43
CA LEU A 219 2.52 10.37 -19.63
C LEU A 219 1.29 10.44 -20.53
N TYR A 220 0.33 9.55 -20.29
CA TYR A 220 -0.98 9.59 -20.90
C TYR A 220 -1.91 10.42 -20.02
N ALA A 221 -2.83 11.16 -20.63
CA ALA A 221 -3.87 11.91 -19.93
C ALA A 221 -5.23 11.62 -20.56
N THR A 222 -6.26 11.56 -19.72
CA THR A 222 -7.66 11.49 -20.14
C THR A 222 -8.39 12.77 -19.74
N ALA A 223 -9.40 13.14 -20.51
CA ALA A 223 -10.30 14.27 -20.23
C ALA A 223 -11.78 13.85 -20.25
N ASP A 224 -12.04 12.56 -20.46
CA ASP A 224 -13.38 11.95 -20.44
C ASP A 224 -13.45 10.72 -19.54
N GLY A 225 -12.37 10.44 -18.79
CA GLY A 225 -12.33 9.33 -17.84
C GLY A 225 -12.20 7.94 -18.48
N ALA A 226 -11.90 7.86 -19.78
CA ALA A 226 -11.70 6.63 -20.54
C ALA A 226 -10.31 6.56 -21.21
#